data_AF-A0A7W7W5V2-F1
#
_entry.id   AF-A0A7W7W5V2-F1
#
_cell.length_a   1.000
_cell.length_b   1.000
_cell.length_c   1.000
_cell.angle_alpha   90.00
_cell.angle_beta   90.00
_cell.angle_gamma   90.00
#
_symmetry.space_group_name_H-M   'P 1'
#
loop_
_entity.id
_entity.type
_entity.pdbx_description
1 polymer ?
#
loop_
_entity_poly.entity_id
_entity_poly.type
_entity_poly.pdbx_seq_one_letter_code
_entity_poly.pdbx_strand_id
1 'polypeptide(L)'
;MIGADGANSIVRSWIDPPMSDLGYFHDWLVVDLASCGADAHRHFTPPAWQLCDPARPTTLVPGGPGRRRFEFMCLEHETPAALAAHDNVWALLAPWGITPENSAVERSAVYTFQARWCDRWRRGRLLLAGDAAHLTPPFAGEGMGSGLRDATNLAWKLDLVTRPSCPWRTKRSPRGGSRR
;
A
#
# COMPACT_ATOMS: atom_id res chain seq x y z
N MET A 1 9.82 -4.52 -20.22
CA MET A 1 9.62 -3.39 -19.31
C MET A 1 8.68 -3.85 -18.21
N ILE A 2 8.94 -3.47 -16.97
CA ILE A 2 8.11 -3.83 -15.81
C ILE A 2 7.58 -2.53 -15.20
N GLY A 3 6.27 -2.42 -15.06
CA GLY A 3 5.60 -1.35 -14.32
C GLY A 3 5.59 -1.69 -12.84
N ALA A 4 6.43 -1.00 -12.08
CA ALA A 4 6.47 -1.02 -10.61
C ALA A 4 6.43 0.43 -10.10
N ASP A 5 5.62 1.25 -10.77
CA ASP A 5 5.55 2.70 -10.70
C ASP A 5 4.35 3.20 -9.87
N GLY A 6 3.84 2.35 -8.99
CA GLY A 6 2.86 2.72 -7.97
C GLY A 6 1.40 2.73 -8.45
N ALA A 7 0.52 3.20 -7.56
CA ALA A 7 -0.93 3.19 -7.76
C ALA A 7 -1.39 3.95 -9.03
N ASN A 8 -0.63 4.95 -9.48
CA ASN A 8 -0.91 5.76 -10.68
C ASN A 8 -0.09 5.33 -11.91
N SER A 9 0.25 4.03 -11.99
CA SER A 9 1.14 3.49 -13.01
C SER A 9 0.83 3.91 -14.45
N ILE A 10 1.82 4.50 -15.12
CA ILE A 10 1.79 4.80 -16.55
C ILE A 10 1.94 3.52 -17.38
N VAL A 11 2.65 2.52 -16.85
CA VAL A 11 2.79 1.23 -17.54
C VAL A 11 1.45 0.49 -17.57
N ARG A 12 0.67 0.58 -16.48
CA ARG A 12 -0.69 0.04 -16.44
C ARG A 12 -1.57 0.70 -17.50
N SER A 13 -1.50 2.02 -17.67
CA SER A 13 -2.29 2.72 -18.69
C SER A 13 -1.90 2.32 -20.13
N TRP A 14 -0.64 1.97 -20.39
CA TRP A 14 -0.22 1.44 -21.68
C TRP A 14 -0.70 0.00 -21.94
N ILE A 15 -0.82 -0.80 -20.88
CA ILE A 15 -1.39 -2.15 -20.98
C ILE A 15 -2.90 -2.06 -21.21
N ASP A 16 -3.55 -1.11 -20.51
CA ASP A 16 -4.99 -0.89 -20.45
C ASP A 16 -5.76 -2.18 -20.07
N PRO A 17 -5.47 -2.79 -18.91
CA PRO A 17 -6.15 -4.00 -18.49
C PRO A 17 -7.53 -3.66 -17.88
N PRO A 18 -8.53 -4.56 -18.02
CA PRO A 18 -9.70 -4.52 -17.15
C PRO A 18 -9.27 -4.56 -15.68
N MET A 19 -9.98 -3.80 -14.85
CA MET A 19 -9.76 -3.72 -13.41
C MET A 19 -10.96 -4.29 -12.68
N SER A 20 -10.72 -5.26 -11.81
CA SER A 20 -11.69 -5.68 -10.81
C SER A 20 -11.65 -4.71 -9.63
N ASP A 21 -12.83 -4.28 -9.17
CA ASP A 21 -13.01 -3.31 -8.10
C ASP A 21 -14.03 -3.82 -7.09
N LEU A 22 -13.67 -3.86 -5.81
CA LEU A 22 -14.55 -4.30 -4.73
C LEU A 22 -15.35 -3.15 -4.09
N GLY A 23 -15.26 -1.93 -4.62
CA GLY A 23 -16.01 -0.78 -4.09
C GLY A 23 -15.46 -0.23 -2.77
N TYR A 24 -14.31 -0.72 -2.31
CA TYR A 24 -13.67 -0.23 -1.09
C TYR A 24 -12.89 1.05 -1.42
N PHE A 25 -13.44 2.21 -1.03
CA PHE A 25 -12.84 3.53 -1.17
C PHE A 25 -13.00 4.28 0.13
N HIS A 26 -12.00 4.19 1.00
CA HIS A 26 -12.04 4.87 2.29
C HIS A 26 -10.77 5.65 2.52
N ASP A 27 -10.94 6.86 3.01
CA ASP A 27 -9.86 7.70 3.51
C ASP A 27 -9.49 7.26 4.92
N TRP A 28 -8.20 7.19 5.21
CA TRP A 28 -7.66 6.80 6.50
C TRP A 28 -6.60 7.80 6.94
N LEU A 29 -6.77 8.35 8.12
CA LEU A 29 -5.75 9.15 8.78
C LEU A 29 -4.69 8.20 9.34
N VAL A 30 -3.46 8.33 8.87
CA VAL A 30 -2.28 7.63 9.38
C VAL A 30 -1.48 8.59 10.25
N VAL A 31 -1.28 8.20 11.51
CA VAL A 31 -0.50 8.96 12.49
C VAL A 31 0.68 8.12 12.97
N ASP A 32 1.90 8.58 12.70
CA ASP A 32 3.13 8.01 13.23
C ASP A 32 3.57 8.81 14.46
N LEU A 33 3.85 8.09 15.54
CA LEU A 33 4.18 8.64 16.84
C LEU A 33 5.50 8.07 17.35
N ALA A 34 6.25 8.88 18.10
CA ALA A 34 7.33 8.43 18.97
C ALA A 34 6.95 8.65 20.43
N SER A 35 7.05 7.60 21.25
CA SER A 35 6.81 7.69 22.69
C SER A 35 7.96 8.45 23.36
N CYS A 36 7.65 9.28 24.35
CA CYS A 36 8.63 10.13 25.03
C CYS A 36 8.35 10.22 26.55
N GLY A 37 9.24 10.90 27.27
CA GLY A 37 9.12 11.08 28.71
C GLY A 37 9.14 9.75 29.49
N ALA A 38 8.27 9.64 30.49
CA ALA A 38 8.14 8.42 31.31
C ALA A 38 7.70 7.19 30.49
N ASP A 39 7.07 7.41 29.33
CA ASP A 39 6.57 6.36 28.45
C ASP A 39 7.50 6.05 27.26
N ALA A 40 8.75 6.55 27.26
CA ALA A 40 9.70 6.33 26.16
C ALA A 40 9.94 4.85 25.80
N HIS A 41 9.74 3.95 26.78
CA HIS A 41 9.86 2.49 26.61
C HIS A 41 8.50 1.78 26.69
N ARG A 42 7.40 2.48 26.39
CA ARG A 42 6.06 1.90 26.41
C ARG A 42 5.97 0.67 25.51
N HIS A 43 5.59 -0.45 26.10
CA HIS A 43 5.30 -1.69 25.39
C HIS A 43 3.81 -1.81 25.15
N PHE A 44 3.42 -2.05 23.91
CA PHE A 44 2.03 -2.29 23.54
C PHE A 44 1.80 -3.79 23.37
N THR A 45 0.78 -4.32 24.06
CA THR A 45 0.43 -5.75 24.03
C THR A 45 -1.06 -5.93 23.73
N PRO A 46 -1.44 -6.69 22.68
CA PRO A 46 -0.59 -7.18 21.60
C PRO A 46 0.11 -6.08 20.80
N PRO A 47 1.21 -6.42 20.09
CA PRO A 47 1.99 -5.45 19.32
C PRO A 47 1.20 -4.86 18.16
N ALA A 48 0.22 -5.57 17.60
CA ALA A 48 -0.64 -5.07 16.55
C ALA A 48 -2.11 -5.31 16.91
N TRP A 49 -2.97 -4.37 16.57
CA TRP A 49 -4.42 -4.43 16.75
C TRP A 49 -5.10 -3.98 15.46
N GLN A 50 -6.17 -4.68 15.11
CA GLN A 50 -7.12 -4.23 14.12
C GLN A 50 -8.50 -4.27 14.76
N LEU A 51 -8.98 -3.09 15.14
CA LEU A 51 -10.24 -2.91 15.83
C LEU A 51 -11.35 -2.71 14.79
N CYS A 52 -12.20 -3.74 14.65
CA CYS A 52 -13.39 -3.71 13.81
C CYS A 52 -14.59 -3.04 14.53
N ASP A 53 -14.37 -1.85 15.07
CA ASP A 53 -15.45 -1.05 15.67
C ASP A 53 -16.29 -0.41 14.56
N PRO A 54 -17.61 -0.67 14.47
CA PRO A 54 -18.46 -0.04 13.48
C PRO A 54 -18.56 1.50 13.64
N ALA A 55 -18.27 2.04 14.82
CA ALA A 55 -18.24 3.48 15.03
C ALA A 55 -17.01 4.14 14.38
N ARG A 56 -15.85 3.48 14.44
CA ARG A 56 -14.64 3.88 13.73
C ARG A 56 -13.61 2.75 13.68
N PRO A 57 -13.47 2.06 12.53
CA PRO A 57 -12.41 1.10 12.33
C PRO A 57 -11.03 1.73 12.59
N THR A 58 -10.23 1.05 13.42
CA THR A 58 -8.93 1.57 13.85
C THR A 58 -7.86 0.49 13.79
N THR A 59 -6.71 0.82 13.21
CA THR A 59 -5.54 -0.06 13.17
C THR A 59 -4.42 0.53 14.02
N LEU A 60 -3.72 -0.32 14.77
CA LEU A 60 -2.53 0.06 15.52
C LEU A 60 -1.44 -0.94 15.22
N VAL A 61 -0.30 -0.49 14.71
CA VAL A 61 0.84 -1.36 14.40
C VAL A 61 2.14 -0.78 14.93
N PRO A 62 3.16 -1.61 15.19
CA PRO A 62 4.48 -1.12 15.56
C PRO A 62 5.08 -0.28 14.43
N GLY A 63 5.62 0.90 14.76
CA GLY A 63 6.37 1.74 13.83
C GLY A 63 7.89 1.55 13.91
N GLY A 64 8.35 0.61 14.74
CA GLY A 64 9.75 0.45 15.14
C GLY A 64 9.96 0.69 16.63
N PRO A 65 11.21 0.67 17.13
CA PRO A 65 11.51 0.89 18.55
C PRO A 65 10.97 2.24 19.04
N GLY A 66 10.16 2.22 20.10
CA GLY A 66 9.52 3.41 20.69
C GLY A 66 8.46 4.08 19.81
N ARG A 67 8.17 3.53 18.62
CA ARG A 67 7.28 4.12 17.63
C ARG A 67 5.99 3.35 17.45
N ARG A 68 4.92 4.09 17.17
CA ARG A 68 3.57 3.55 16.96
C ARG A 68 2.94 4.18 15.74
N ARG A 69 2.26 3.37 14.94
CA ARG A 69 1.37 3.86 13.90
C ARG A 69 -0.07 3.61 14.32
N PHE A 70 -0.89 4.65 14.22
CA PHE A 70 -2.33 4.58 14.28
C PHE A 70 -2.90 4.85 12.91
N GLU A 71 -3.99 4.15 12.58
CA GLU A 71 -4.76 4.40 11.38
C GLU A 71 -6.23 4.50 11.79
N PHE A 72 -6.86 5.63 11.47
CA PHE A 72 -8.26 5.88 11.78
C PHE A 72 -9.03 6.06 10.48
N MET A 73 -10.10 5.30 10.28
CA MET A 73 -10.98 5.52 9.14
C MET A 73 -11.62 6.91 9.23
N CYS A 74 -11.60 7.66 8.13
CA CYS A 74 -12.38 8.88 7.96
C CYS A 74 -13.84 8.50 7.70
N LEU A 75 -14.75 9.01 8.54
CA LEU A 75 -16.17 8.72 8.42
C LEU A 75 -16.81 9.60 7.35
N GLU A 76 -17.98 9.19 6.85
CA GLU A 76 -18.68 9.86 5.75
C GLU A 76 -19.04 11.34 6.04
N HIS A 77 -19.27 11.67 7.31
CA HIS A 77 -19.59 13.03 7.74
C HIS A 77 -18.34 13.89 8.06
N GLU A 78 -17.14 13.32 7.93
CA GLU A 78 -15.89 14.01 8.21
C GLU A 78 -15.18 14.42 6.92
N THR A 79 -14.27 15.37 7.03
CA THR A 79 -13.37 15.71 5.94
C THR A 79 -11.94 15.29 6.28
N PRO A 80 -11.14 14.80 5.31
CA PRO A 80 -9.73 14.48 5.52
C PRO A 80 -8.93 15.60 6.20
N ALA A 81 -9.20 16.85 5.80
CA ALA A 81 -8.51 18.02 6.33
C ALA A 81 -8.87 18.29 7.81
N ALA A 82 -10.16 18.17 8.17
CA ALA A 82 -10.58 18.31 9.56
C ALA A 82 -10.01 17.18 10.41
N LEU A 83 -10.06 15.94 9.93
CA LEU A 83 -9.56 14.77 10.67
C LEU A 83 -8.05 14.89 10.95
N ALA A 84 -7.28 15.39 9.98
CA ALA A 84 -5.83 15.59 10.12
C ALA A 84 -5.44 16.84 10.93
N ALA A 85 -6.40 17.67 11.36
CA ALA A 85 -6.11 18.84 12.19
C ALA A 85 -5.52 18.42 13.54
N HIS A 86 -4.56 19.22 14.04
CA HIS A 86 -3.76 18.91 15.23
C HIS A 86 -4.61 18.46 16.44
N ASP A 87 -5.64 19.24 16.78
CA ASP A 87 -6.49 18.96 17.95
C ASP A 87 -7.31 17.68 17.77
N ASN A 88 -7.79 17.41 16.55
CA ASN A 88 -8.55 16.21 16.23
C ASN A 88 -7.68 14.95 16.25
N VAL A 89 -6.43 15.04 15.80
CA VAL A 89 -5.45 13.95 15.92
C VAL A 89 -5.28 13.57 17.39
N TRP A 90 -5.09 14.54 18.29
CA TRP A 90 -4.96 14.25 19.72
C TRP A 90 -6.25 13.75 20.34
N ALA A 91 -7.42 14.25 19.93
CA ALA A 91 -8.71 13.76 20.38
C ALA A 91 -8.93 12.27 20.02
N LEU A 92 -8.49 11.84 18.84
CA LEU A 92 -8.54 10.43 18.41
C LEU A 92 -7.56 9.54 19.18
N LEU A 93 -6.43 10.10 19.60
CA LEU A 93 -5.38 9.40 20.33
C LEU A 93 -5.66 9.29 21.83
N ALA A 94 -6.36 10.25 22.41
CA ALA A 94 -6.63 10.32 23.85
C ALA A 94 -7.29 9.05 24.45
N PRO A 95 -8.28 8.39 23.80
CA PRO A 95 -8.84 7.12 24.28
C PRO A 95 -7.82 5.99 24.43
N TRP A 96 -6.68 6.08 23.75
CA TRP A 96 -5.58 5.12 23.80
C TRP A 96 -4.52 5.47 24.87
N GLY A 97 -4.79 6.50 25.68
CA GLY A 97 -3.85 7.03 26.66
C GLY A 97 -2.60 7.64 26.02
N ILE A 98 -2.77 8.21 24.83
CA ILE A 98 -1.71 8.88 24.07
C ILE A 98 -1.99 10.38 24.13
N THR A 99 -1.01 11.13 24.62
CA THR A 99 -1.13 12.56 24.88
C THR A 99 0.14 13.30 24.44
N PRO A 100 0.10 14.63 24.28
CA PRO A 100 1.29 15.42 23.96
C PRO A 100 2.42 15.31 24.99
N GLU A 101 2.11 14.94 26.24
CA GLU A 101 3.10 14.81 27.32
C GLU A 101 3.89 13.51 27.24
N ASN A 102 3.33 12.46 26.61
CA ASN A 102 3.93 11.14 26.55
C ASN A 102 4.27 10.65 25.14
N SER A 103 3.89 11.41 24.11
CA SER A 103 4.13 11.08 22.72
C SER A 103 4.36 12.34 21.88
N ALA A 104 5.16 12.21 20.83
CA ALA A 104 5.32 13.22 19.79
C ALA A 104 4.78 12.68 18.46
N VAL A 105 3.95 13.46 17.78
CA VAL A 105 3.50 13.16 16.42
C VAL A 105 4.65 13.44 15.45
N GLU A 106 5.20 12.39 14.86
CA GLU A 106 6.25 12.51 13.82
C GLU A 106 5.62 12.76 12.44
N ARG A 107 4.42 12.20 12.19
CA ARG A 107 3.71 12.34 10.92
C ARG A 107 2.21 12.17 11.10
N SER A 108 1.44 12.95 10.36
CA SER A 108 -0.02 12.83 10.23
C SER A 108 -0.39 13.07 8.77
N ALA A 109 -1.04 12.10 8.13
CA ALA A 109 -1.45 12.21 6.72
C ALA A 109 -2.65 11.32 6.42
N VAL A 110 -3.53 11.77 5.53
CA VAL A 110 -4.68 10.98 5.08
C VAL A 110 -4.35 10.29 3.75
N TYR A 111 -4.66 9.00 3.68
CA TYR A 111 -4.50 8.18 2.48
C TYR A 111 -5.83 7.55 2.07
N THR A 112 -6.16 7.65 0.78
CA THR A 112 -7.29 6.92 0.20
C THR A 112 -6.85 5.50 -0.14
N PHE A 113 -7.43 4.51 0.54
CA PHE A 113 -7.19 3.12 0.26
C PHE A 113 -8.24 2.56 -0.69
N GLN A 114 -7.78 1.72 -1.62
CA GLN A 114 -8.58 1.10 -2.66
C GLN A 114 -8.39 -0.41 -2.62
N ALA A 115 -9.45 -1.18 -2.88
CA ALA A 115 -9.35 -2.62 -3.13
C ALA A 115 -9.62 -2.91 -4.60
N ARG A 116 -8.57 -2.92 -5.42
CA ARG A 116 -8.64 -3.05 -6.88
C ARG A 116 -7.48 -3.89 -7.41
N TRP A 117 -7.67 -4.61 -8.51
CA TRP A 117 -6.55 -5.26 -9.20
C TRP A 117 -6.77 -5.38 -10.71
N CYS A 118 -5.67 -5.50 -11.45
CA CYS A 118 -5.69 -5.77 -12.88
C CYS A 118 -6.07 -7.22 -13.13
N ASP A 119 -7.00 -7.48 -14.04
CA ASP A 119 -7.31 -8.85 -14.50
C ASP A 119 -6.22 -9.40 -15.42
N ARG A 120 -5.39 -8.51 -15.98
CA ARG A 120 -4.28 -8.85 -16.86
C ARG A 120 -3.02 -8.07 -16.51
N TRP A 121 -1.97 -8.77 -16.14
CA TRP A 121 -0.71 -8.17 -15.68
C TRP A 121 0.37 -8.09 -16.76
N ARG A 122 0.07 -8.54 -17.99
CA ARG A 122 1.02 -8.60 -19.10
C ARG A 122 0.35 -8.27 -20.43
N ARG A 123 1.03 -7.44 -21.25
CA ARG A 123 0.74 -7.24 -22.67
C ARG A 123 2.05 -7.23 -23.47
N GLY A 124 2.27 -8.27 -24.26
CA GLY A 124 3.53 -8.42 -25.02
C GLY A 124 4.75 -8.50 -24.09
N ARG A 125 5.57 -7.44 -24.08
CA ARG A 125 6.79 -7.29 -23.27
C ARG A 125 6.61 -6.32 -22.08
N LEU A 126 5.39 -5.88 -21.84
CA LEU A 126 4.98 -5.07 -20.70
C LEU A 126 4.43 -6.00 -19.61
N LEU A 127 4.89 -5.82 -18.38
CA LEU A 127 4.52 -6.58 -17.18
C LEU A 127 4.20 -5.58 -16.06
N LEU A 128 3.35 -5.94 -15.10
CA LEU A 128 3.05 -5.14 -13.89
C LEU A 128 3.48 -5.89 -12.62
N ALA A 129 3.77 -5.13 -11.56
CA ALA A 129 4.08 -5.63 -10.22
C ALA A 129 3.72 -4.58 -9.14
N GLY A 130 3.36 -5.04 -7.94
CA GLY A 130 3.00 -4.19 -6.79
C GLY A 130 1.77 -3.33 -7.05
N ASP A 131 1.77 -2.11 -6.51
CA ASP A 131 0.65 -1.15 -6.63
C ASP A 131 0.25 -0.81 -8.08
N ALA A 132 1.15 -1.05 -9.03
CA ALA A 132 0.82 -0.93 -10.45
C ALA A 132 -0.18 -2.01 -10.92
N ALA A 133 -0.18 -3.17 -10.27
CA ALA A 133 -1.01 -4.33 -10.57
C ALA A 133 -2.21 -4.48 -9.63
N HIS A 134 -2.05 -4.18 -8.34
CA HIS A 134 -3.10 -4.36 -7.31
C HIS A 134 -2.97 -3.33 -6.19
N LEU A 135 -4.12 -2.86 -5.70
CA LEU A 135 -4.25 -1.95 -4.58
C LEU A 135 -4.99 -2.71 -3.47
N THR A 136 -4.43 -2.67 -2.27
CA THR A 136 -4.94 -3.41 -1.13
C THR A 136 -5.31 -2.46 0.00
N PRO A 137 -6.38 -2.76 0.77
CA PRO A 137 -6.72 -1.99 1.95
C PRO A 137 -5.66 -2.20 3.04
N PRO A 138 -5.53 -1.24 3.98
CA PRO A 138 -4.40 -1.17 4.90
C PRO A 138 -4.40 -2.31 5.93
N PHE A 139 -5.58 -2.90 6.16
CA PHE A 139 -5.86 -4.00 7.08
C PHE A 139 -4.88 -5.17 7.02
N ALA A 140 -4.27 -5.42 5.86
CA ALA A 140 -3.35 -6.53 5.72
C ALA A 140 -1.86 -6.14 5.90
N GLY A 141 -1.51 -4.85 5.84
CA GLY A 141 -0.11 -4.42 5.75
C GLY A 141 0.62 -5.00 4.51
N GLU A 142 -0.13 -5.50 3.53
CA GLU A 142 0.38 -6.36 2.46
C GLU A 142 0.84 -5.59 1.23
N GLY A 143 0.62 -4.27 1.10
CA GLY A 143 0.98 -3.52 -0.12
C GLY A 143 2.44 -3.71 -0.55
N MET A 144 3.39 -3.41 0.33
CA MET A 144 4.81 -3.65 0.05
C MET A 144 5.18 -5.14 0.00
N GLY A 145 4.61 -5.95 0.88
CA GLY A 145 4.89 -7.39 0.97
C GLY A 145 4.50 -8.13 -0.31
N SER A 146 3.30 -7.90 -0.81
CA SER A 146 2.79 -8.44 -2.07
C SER A 146 3.60 -7.94 -3.28
N GLY A 147 3.92 -6.64 -3.36
CA GLY A 147 4.77 -6.11 -4.43
C GLY A 147 6.17 -6.73 -4.46
N LEU A 148 6.78 -7.01 -3.30
CA LEU A 148 8.05 -7.71 -3.23
C LEU A 148 7.92 -9.16 -3.76
N ARG A 149 6.85 -9.86 -3.37
CA ARG A 149 6.58 -11.23 -3.87
C ARG A 149 6.38 -11.24 -5.39
N ASP A 150 5.74 -10.23 -5.97
CA ASP A 150 5.62 -10.08 -7.42
C ASP A 150 6.99 -9.92 -8.08
N ALA A 151 7.83 -9.04 -7.55
CA ALA A 151 9.18 -8.81 -8.06
C ALA A 151 10.04 -10.08 -7.98
N THR A 152 10.01 -10.79 -6.84
CA THR A 152 10.71 -12.06 -6.67
C THR A 152 10.20 -13.11 -7.68
N ASN A 153 8.89 -13.18 -7.91
CA ASN A 153 8.31 -14.09 -8.89
C ASN A 153 8.75 -13.78 -10.33
N LEU A 154 8.82 -12.49 -10.70
CA LEU A 154 9.26 -12.06 -12.02
C LEU A 154 10.75 -12.28 -12.24
N ALA A 155 11.58 -12.07 -11.22
CA ALA A 155 13.04 -12.10 -11.34
C ALA A 155 13.56 -13.43 -11.93
N TRP A 156 13.17 -14.57 -11.35
CA TRP A 156 13.63 -15.87 -11.82
C TRP A 156 13.08 -16.23 -13.20
N LYS A 157 11.82 -15.88 -13.49
CA LYS A 157 11.20 -16.12 -14.80
C LYS A 157 11.89 -15.32 -15.89
N LEU A 158 12.24 -14.07 -15.61
CA LEU A 158 12.92 -13.20 -16.55
C LEU A 158 14.35 -13.67 -16.80
N ASP A 159 15.11 -14.05 -15.77
CA ASP A 159 16.44 -14.67 -15.93
C ASP A 159 16.37 -15.90 -16.84
N LEU A 160 15.41 -16.79 -16.60
CA LEU A 160 15.20 -17.96 -17.44
C LEU A 160 14.89 -17.64 -18.91
N VAL A 161 14.13 -16.58 -19.20
CA VAL A 161 13.74 -16.18 -20.57
C VAL A 161 14.85 -15.40 -21.29
N THR A 162 15.67 -14.64 -20.55
CA THR A 162 16.72 -13.80 -21.13
C THR A 162 17.94 -14.62 -21.54
N ARG A 163 18.19 -15.76 -20.90
CA ARG A 163 19.27 -16.70 -21.23
C ARG A 163 19.25 -17.13 -22.71
N PRO A 164 20.41 -17.22 -23.38
CA PRO A 164 20.49 -17.63 -24.78
C PRO A 164 19.96 -19.04 -25.06
N SER A 165 20.14 -19.96 -24.10
CA SER A 165 19.73 -21.36 -24.18
C SER A 165 18.24 -21.60 -23.92
N CYS A 166 17.48 -20.54 -23.64
CA CYS A 166 16.07 -20.61 -23.29
C CYS A 166 15.20 -21.09 -24.49
N PRO A 167 14.54 -22.26 -24.40
CA PRO A 167 13.75 -22.78 -25.50
C PRO A 167 12.41 -22.05 -25.69
N TRP A 168 11.89 -21.38 -24.65
CA TRP A 168 10.68 -20.55 -24.70
C TRP A 168 10.95 -19.08 -25.05
N ARG A 169 12.18 -18.73 -25.44
CA ARG A 169 12.50 -17.44 -26.02
C ARG A 169 11.81 -17.36 -27.38
N THR A 170 10.61 -16.76 -27.42
CA THR A 170 9.86 -16.55 -28.65
C THR A 170 10.78 -15.93 -29.70
N LYS A 171 11.13 -16.70 -30.75
CA LYS A 171 11.82 -16.17 -31.92
C LYS A 171 10.97 -15.01 -32.43
N ARG A 172 11.56 -13.83 -32.60
CA ARG A 172 10.88 -12.70 -33.25
C ARG A 172 10.24 -13.24 -34.53
N SER A 173 8.93 -13.02 -34.74
CA SER A 173 8.41 -13.19 -36.09
C SER A 173 9.20 -12.24 -36.99
N PRO A 174 9.58 -12.66 -38.21
CA PRO A 174 10.20 -11.74 -39.16
C PRO A 174 9.20 -10.60 -39.37
N ARG A 175 9.61 -9.37 -39.08
CA ARG A 175 8.85 -8.20 -39.54
C ARG A 175 8.72 -8.36 -41.05
N GLY A 176 7.48 -8.32 -41.54
CA GLY A 176 7.11 -8.59 -42.91
C GLY A 176 8.09 -7.98 -43.90
N GLY A 177 8.62 -8.83 -44.78
CA GLY A 177 9.34 -8.39 -45.95
C GLY A 177 8.43 -7.50 -46.80
N SER A 178 9.00 -6.38 -47.23
CA SER A 178 8.68 -5.66 -48.45
C SER A 178 7.82 -6.48 -49.41
N ARG A 179 6.58 -6.03 -49.64
CA ARG A 179 5.91 -6.29 -50.90
C ARG A 179 6.03 -5.01 -51.73
N ARG A 180 6.75 -5.17 -52.83
CA ARG A 180 6.74 -4.31 -54.01
C ARG A 180 5.33 -4.19 -54.57
#